data_AF-A0A7C3S948-F1
#
_entry.id   AF-A0A7C3S948-F1
#
_cell.length_a   1.000
_cell.length_b   1.000
_cell.length_c   1.000
_cell.angle_alpha   90.00
_cell.angle_beta   90.00
_cell.angle_gamma   90.00
#
_symmetry.space_group_name_H-M   'P 1'
#
loop_
_entity.id
_entity.type
_entity.pdbx_description
1 polymer ?
#
loop_
_entity_poly.entity_id
_entity_poly.type
_entity_poly.pdbx_seq_one_letter_code
_entity_poly.pdbx_strand_id
1 'polypeptide(L)'
;MSQHEPKKLGEVFSDPAVREFGSALRRALRGNDDYASLMDFEFAETPEDFADALRRFLRRYETFARREHLRRPSESALENIARLADIHGVRLVRAALISHALCRVEREEEAEGGER
;
A
#
# COMPACT_ATOMS: atom_id res chain seq x y z
N MET A 1 23.45 -9.98 -16.07
CA MET A 1 22.99 -9.14 -14.94
C MET A 1 22.23 -7.98 -15.53
N SER A 2 20.90 -8.03 -15.51
CA SER A 2 20.08 -6.93 -16.06
C SER A 2 20.20 -5.74 -15.12
N GLN A 3 20.75 -4.64 -15.63
CA GLN A 3 20.77 -3.37 -14.93
C GLN A 3 19.32 -2.87 -14.88
N HIS A 4 18.65 -3.00 -13.73
CA HIS A 4 17.38 -2.32 -13.53
C HIS A 4 17.69 -0.86 -13.18
N GLU A 5 17.47 0.02 -14.15
CA GLU A 5 17.44 1.46 -13.89
C GLU A 5 16.37 1.73 -12.83
N PRO A 6 16.67 2.47 -11.75
CA PRO A 6 15.68 2.77 -10.72
C PRO A 6 14.56 3.57 -11.36
N LYS A 7 13.38 2.96 -11.44
CA LYS A 7 12.17 3.61 -11.93
C LYS A 7 11.95 4.92 -11.17
N LYS A 8 11.46 5.95 -11.86
CA LYS A 8 11.07 7.20 -11.21
C LYS A 8 9.86 6.97 -10.30
N LEU A 9 9.71 7.80 -9.26
CA LEU A 9 8.59 7.70 -8.31
C LEU A 9 7.22 7.56 -9.01
N GLY A 10 6.99 8.32 -10.08
CA GLY A 10 5.73 8.27 -10.83
C GLY A 10 5.41 6.92 -11.49
N GLU A 11 6.44 6.15 -11.84
CA GLU A 11 6.26 4.82 -12.41
C GLU A 11 5.93 3.78 -11.34
N VAL A 12 6.59 3.87 -10.17
CA VAL A 12 6.26 3.02 -9.00
C VAL A 12 4.88 3.36 -8.46
N PHE A 13 4.53 4.64 -8.38
CA PHE A 13 3.20 5.10 -7.98
C PHE A 13 2.09 4.56 -8.89
N SER A 14 2.37 4.39 -10.18
CA SER A 14 1.40 3.90 -11.16
C SER A 14 1.28 2.37 -11.18
N ASP A 15 2.12 1.65 -10.45
CA ASP A 15 2.08 0.18 -10.42
C ASP A 15 0.77 -0.30 -9.75
N PRO A 16 0.06 -1.29 -10.35
CA PRO A 16 -1.18 -1.81 -9.79
C PRO A 16 -1.07 -2.28 -8.34
N ALA A 17 0.06 -2.87 -7.94
CA ALA A 17 0.26 -3.34 -6.57
C ALA A 17 0.34 -2.16 -5.59
N VAL A 18 1.03 -1.08 -5.97
CA VAL A 18 1.13 0.14 -5.17
C VAL A 18 -0.22 0.83 -5.07
N ARG A 19 -1.02 0.84 -6.14
CA ARG A 19 -2.40 1.36 -6.10
C ARG A 19 -3.30 0.55 -5.18
N GLU A 20 -3.25 -0.78 -5.28
CA GLU A 20 -4.11 -1.66 -4.46
C GLU A 20 -3.79 -1.50 -2.96
N PHE A 21 -2.51 -1.57 -2.59
CA PHE A 21 -2.07 -1.35 -1.20
C PHE A 21 -2.27 0.09 -0.73
N GLY A 22 -1.98 1.08 -1.58
CA GLY A 22 -2.19 2.49 -1.26
C GLY A 22 -3.65 2.84 -1.02
N SER A 23 -4.56 2.22 -1.78
CA SER A 23 -6.02 2.38 -1.60
C SER A 23 -6.49 1.68 -0.32
N ALA A 24 -5.99 0.48 -0.03
CA ALA A 24 -6.27 -0.22 1.22
C ALA A 24 -5.78 0.60 2.44
N LEU A 25 -4.55 1.13 2.38
CA LEU A 25 -3.99 1.99 3.42
C LEU A 25 -4.81 3.27 3.59
N ARG A 26 -5.25 3.92 2.51
CA ARG A 26 -6.17 5.07 2.58
C ARG A 26 -7.44 4.75 3.35
N ARG A 27 -8.09 3.63 3.01
CA ARG A 27 -9.32 3.20 3.69
C ARG A 27 -9.06 2.92 5.16
N ALA A 28 -7.94 2.29 5.51
CA ALA A 28 -7.56 2.04 6.89
C ALA A 28 -7.34 3.34 7.69
N LEU A 29 -6.67 4.33 7.08
CA LEU A 29 -6.43 5.63 7.72
C LEU A 29 -7.72 6.41 7.94
N ARG A 30 -8.62 6.42 6.96
CA ARG A 30 -9.85 7.23 7.03
C ARG A 30 -10.99 6.57 7.78
N GLY A 31 -11.11 5.25 7.70
CA GLY A 31 -12.23 4.49 8.26
C GLY A 31 -11.90 3.73 9.54
N ASN A 32 -10.63 3.63 9.93
CA ASN A 32 -10.22 2.86 11.10
C ASN A 32 -9.08 3.51 11.90
N ASP A 33 -8.72 4.77 11.61
CA ASP A 33 -7.67 5.52 12.30
C ASP A 33 -6.35 4.73 12.43
N ASP A 34 -6.00 3.92 11.42
CA ASP A 34 -4.81 3.07 11.45
C ASP A 34 -3.51 3.84 11.14
N TYR A 35 -3.25 4.88 11.94
CA TYR A 35 -2.01 5.67 11.86
C TYR A 35 -0.77 4.85 12.22
N ALA A 36 -0.94 3.73 12.95
CA ALA A 36 0.14 2.79 13.22
C ALA A 36 0.71 2.19 11.93
N SER A 37 -0.13 1.84 10.95
CA SER A 37 0.33 1.40 9.63
C SER A 37 1.08 2.46 8.86
N LEU A 38 0.65 3.73 8.95
CA LEU A 38 1.38 4.84 8.33
C LEU A 38 2.78 4.96 8.93
N MET A 39 2.91 4.89 10.26
CA MET A 39 4.20 4.96 10.94
C MET A 39 5.09 3.75 10.65
N ASP A 40 4.52 2.53 10.65
CA ASP A 40 5.26 1.31 10.29
C ASP A 40 5.87 1.44 8.88
N PHE A 41 5.13 2.00 7.90
CA PHE A 41 5.66 2.22 6.55
C PHE A 41 6.67 3.37 6.47
N GLU A 42 6.45 4.49 7.18
CA GLU A 42 7.37 5.65 7.16
C GLU A 42 8.76 5.28 7.67
N PHE A 43 8.84 4.39 8.67
CA PHE A 43 10.10 3.95 9.27
C PHE A 43 10.67 2.65 8.68
N ALA A 44 10.04 2.05 7.68
CA ALA A 44 10.60 0.88 7.01
C ALA A 44 11.81 1.29 6.16
N GLU A 45 13.02 0.92 6.58
CA GLU A 45 14.27 1.28 5.88
C GLU A 45 14.85 0.12 5.08
N THR A 46 14.73 -1.10 5.59
CA THR A 46 15.21 -2.34 4.96
C THR A 46 14.06 -3.15 4.35
N PRO A 47 14.34 -4.05 3.37
CA PRO A 47 13.32 -4.96 2.83
C PRO A 47 12.63 -5.78 3.92
N GLU A 48 13.37 -6.17 4.96
CA GLU A 48 12.86 -6.88 6.13
C GLU A 48 11.88 -6.01 6.94
N ASP A 49 12.23 -4.75 7.23
CA ASP A 49 11.33 -3.82 7.90
C ASP A 49 10.05 -3.60 7.08
N PHE A 50 10.19 -3.51 5.76
CA PHE A 50 9.06 -3.33 4.85
C PHE A 50 8.14 -4.56 4.82
N ALA A 51 8.71 -5.77 4.80
CA ALA A 51 7.94 -7.01 4.91
C ALA A 51 7.20 -7.11 6.25
N ASP A 52 7.85 -6.70 7.34
CA ASP A 52 7.22 -6.64 8.66
C ASP A 52 6.10 -5.58 8.72
N ALA A 53 6.30 -4.41 8.12
CA ALA A 53 5.28 -3.37 7.99
C ALA A 53 4.07 -3.88 7.19
N LEU A 54 4.30 -4.52 6.05
CA LEU A 54 3.25 -5.16 5.24
C LEU A 54 2.46 -6.19 6.05
N ARG A 55 3.16 -7.08 6.77
CA ARG A 55 2.54 -8.11 7.60
C ARG A 55 1.67 -7.51 8.70
N ARG A 56 2.18 -6.50 9.41
CA ARG A 56 1.43 -5.81 10.48
C ARG A 56 0.22 -5.09 9.93
N PHE A 57 0.37 -4.38 8.81
CA PHE A 57 -0.72 -3.71 8.11
C PHE A 57 -1.80 -4.70 7.69
N LEU A 58 -1.45 -5.77 6.96
CA LEU A 58 -2.43 -6.78 6.50
C LEU A 58 -3.19 -7.40 7.68
N ARG A 59 -2.52 -7.67 8.80
CA ARG A 59 -3.16 -8.19 10.01
C ARG A 59 -4.17 -7.19 10.61
N ARG A 60 -3.83 -5.90 10.67
CA ARG A 60 -4.75 -4.85 11.16
C ARG A 60 -5.91 -4.64 10.18
N TYR A 61 -5.59 -4.60 8.89
CA TYR A 61 -6.54 -4.39 7.81
C TYR A 61 -7.53 -5.54 7.68
N GLU A 62 -7.13 -6.78 7.96
CA GLU A 62 -8.02 -7.96 7.84
C GLU A 62 -9.30 -7.81 8.67
N THR A 63 -9.17 -7.40 9.93
CA THR A 63 -10.32 -7.19 10.82
C THR A 63 -11.22 -6.08 10.31
N PHE A 64 -10.63 -4.97 9.87
CA PHE A 64 -11.35 -3.82 9.33
C PHE A 64 -12.08 -4.18 8.02
N ALA A 65 -11.38 -4.82 7.07
CA ALA A 65 -11.93 -5.23 5.80
C ALA A 65 -13.06 -6.24 5.94
N ARG A 66 -13.00 -7.15 6.93
CA ARG A 66 -14.13 -8.04 7.26
C ARG A 66 -15.35 -7.27 7.73
N ARG A 67 -15.17 -6.31 8.64
CA ARG A 67 -16.26 -5.54 9.25
C ARG A 67 -16.97 -4.65 8.23
N GLU A 68 -16.20 -4.03 7.35
CA GLU A 68 -16.69 -3.05 6.37
C GLU A 68 -16.86 -3.63 4.95
N HIS A 69 -16.75 -4.96 4.79
CA HIS A 69 -16.86 -5.65 3.49
C HIS A 69 -15.92 -5.10 2.40
N LEU A 70 -14.71 -4.67 2.78
CA LEU A 70 -13.74 -4.06 1.86
C LEU A 70 -12.92 -5.11 1.11
N ARG A 71 -12.49 -4.73 -0.10
CA ARG A 71 -11.53 -5.51 -0.87
C ARG A 71 -10.16 -5.52 -0.18
N ARG A 72 -9.57 -6.71 -0.10
CA ARG A 72 -8.20 -6.93 0.40
C ARG A 72 -7.20 -6.84 -0.75
N PRO A 73 -5.96 -6.39 -0.48
CA PRO A 73 -4.88 -6.58 -1.43
C PRO A 73 -4.73 -8.05 -1.83
N SER A 74 -4.62 -8.30 -3.14
CA SER A 74 -4.42 -9.65 -3.68
C SER A 74 -3.05 -10.23 -3.32
N GLU A 75 -2.93 -11.55 -3.33
CA GLU A 75 -1.64 -12.25 -3.16
C GLU A 75 -0.62 -11.83 -4.23
N SER A 76 -1.07 -11.70 -5.49
CA SER A 76 -0.24 -11.20 -6.58
C SER A 76 0.25 -9.77 -6.35
N ALA A 77 -0.54 -8.91 -5.70
CA ALA A 77 -0.09 -7.57 -5.34
C ALA A 77 0.92 -7.60 -4.20
N LEU A 78 0.79 -8.54 -3.25
CA LEU A 78 1.76 -8.73 -2.17
C LEU A 78 3.12 -9.15 -2.73
N GLU A 79 3.16 -10.13 -3.63
CA GLU A 79 4.39 -10.56 -4.29
C GLU A 79 5.02 -9.42 -5.10
N ASN A 80 4.19 -8.68 -5.84
CA ASN A 80 4.68 -7.58 -6.67
C ASN A 80 5.20 -6.41 -5.85
N ILE A 81 4.55 -6.05 -4.74
CA ILE A 81 5.03 -4.92 -3.92
C ILE A 81 6.33 -5.25 -3.19
N ALA A 82 6.52 -6.50 -2.75
CA ALA A 82 7.79 -6.97 -2.23
C ALA A 82 8.89 -6.89 -3.30
N ARG A 83 8.61 -7.40 -4.51
CA ARG A 83 9.53 -7.32 -5.65
C ARG A 83 9.89 -5.88 -6.03
N LEU A 84 8.94 -4.95 -5.98
CA LEU A 84 9.20 -3.52 -6.24
C LEU A 84 10.16 -2.94 -5.19
N ALA A 85 10.02 -3.34 -3.93
CA ALA A 85 10.90 -2.89 -2.85
C ALA A 85 12.34 -3.40 -3.06
N ASP A 86 12.49 -4.65 -3.52
CA ASP A 86 13.80 -5.23 -3.84
C ASP A 86 14.47 -4.53 -5.04
N ILE A 87 13.70 -4.24 -6.10
CA ILE A 87 14.26 -3.67 -7.34
C ILE A 87 14.53 -2.16 -7.21
N HIS A 88 13.62 -1.41 -6.57
CA HIS A 88 13.63 0.05 -6.57
C HIS A 88 13.99 0.67 -5.22
N GLY A 89 14.14 -0.15 -4.19
CA GLY A 89 14.42 0.27 -2.84
C GLY A 89 13.16 0.65 -2.06
N VAL A 90 13.14 0.27 -0.79
CA VAL A 90 12.02 0.48 0.15
C VAL A 90 11.61 1.95 0.23
N ARG A 91 12.57 2.87 0.27
CA ARG A 91 12.29 4.31 0.36
C ARG A 91 11.38 4.80 -0.77
N LEU A 92 11.56 4.30 -1.99
CA LEU A 92 10.76 4.73 -3.12
C LEU A 92 9.35 4.13 -3.06
N VAL A 93 9.26 2.85 -2.72
CA VAL A 93 7.97 2.13 -2.63
C VAL A 93 7.12 2.65 -1.47
N ARG A 94 7.71 2.86 -0.29
CA ARG A 94 7.00 3.44 0.87
C ARG A 94 6.51 4.86 0.56
N ALA A 95 7.33 5.69 -0.10
CA ALA A 95 6.92 7.03 -0.49
C ALA A 95 5.74 6.99 -1.47
N ALA A 96 5.74 6.06 -2.43
CA ALA A 96 4.65 5.88 -3.38
C ALA A 96 3.36 5.42 -2.67
N LEU A 97 3.45 4.46 -1.75
CA LEU A 97 2.33 3.99 -0.93
C LEU A 97 1.71 5.10 -0.08
N ILE A 98 2.55 5.82 0.65
CA ILE A 98 2.11 6.90 1.54
C ILE A 98 1.50 8.04 0.71
N SER A 99 2.14 8.41 -0.41
CA SER A 99 1.58 9.40 -1.34
C SER A 99 0.21 8.98 -1.83
N HIS A 100 0.05 7.71 -2.24
CA HIS A 100 -1.23 7.19 -2.67
C HIS A 100 -2.25 7.29 -1.52
N ALA A 101 -1.90 6.84 -0.32
CA ALA A 101 -2.82 6.86 0.81
C ALA A 101 -3.29 8.28 1.20
N LEU A 102 -2.39 9.27 1.13
CA LEU A 102 -2.66 10.64 1.56
C LEU A 102 -3.27 11.52 0.46
N CYS A 103 -3.01 11.23 -0.82
CA CYS A 103 -3.60 12.00 -1.91
C CYS A 103 -5.13 11.93 -1.89
N ARG A 104 -5.76 13.10 -2.07
CA ARG A 104 -7.20 13.25 -2.23
C ARG A 104 -7.57 12.74 -3.62
N VAL A 105 -8.26 11.61 -3.71
CA VAL A 105 -8.90 11.19 -4.97
C VAL A 105 -10.28 11.82 -4.95
N GLU A 106 -10.51 12.78 -5.84
CA GLU A 106 -11.86 13.25 -6.10
C GLU A 106 -12.61 12.13 -6.84
N ARG A 107 -13.63 11.56 -6.19
CA ARG A 107 -14.79 10.85 -6.77
C ARG A 107 -14.76 9.39 -7.22
N GLU A 108 -13.66 8.64 -7.26
CA GLU A 108 -13.74 7.26 -7.80
C GLU A 108 -13.99 6.14 -6.76
N GLU A 109 -13.60 6.30 -5.48
CA GLU A 109 -13.73 5.21 -4.49
C GLU A 109 -15.05 5.21 -3.71
N GLU A 110 -15.90 6.25 -3.83
CA GLU A 110 -17.22 6.31 -3.19
C GLU A 110 -18.23 5.31 -3.81
N ALA A 111 -17.95 4.80 -5.02
CA ALA A 111 -18.82 3.84 -5.70
C ALA A 111 -18.62 2.38 -5.25
N GLU A 112 -17.44 2.00 -4.75
CA GLU A 112 -17.14 0.61 -4.39
C GLU A 112 -17.65 0.20 -2.99
N GLY A 113 -18.10 1.16 -2.17
CA GLY A 113 -18.73 0.91 -0.86
C GLY A 113 -20.25 1.08 -0.86
N GLY A 114 -20.86 1.26 -2.04
CA GLY A 114 -22.23 1.74 -2.20
C GLY A 114 -23.11 0.84 -3.07
N GLU A 115 -23.06 -0.48 -2.89
CA GLU A 115 -24.12 -1.37 -3.37
C GLU A 115 -24.81 -2.05 -2.16
N ARG A 116 -25.80 -1.31 -1.65
CA ARG A 116 -27.06 -1.70 -0.96
C ARG A 116 -27.05 -2.88 0.00
#